data_AF-A0A1G2DZ54-F1
#
_entry.id   AF-A0A1G2DZ54-F1
#
_cell.length_a   1.000
_cell.length_b   1.000
_cell.length_c   1.000
_cell.angle_alpha   90.00
_cell.angle_beta   90.00
_cell.angle_gamma   90.00
#
_symmetry.space_group_name_H-M   'P 1'
#
loop_
_entity.id
_entity.type
_entity.pdbx_description
1 polymer ?
#
loop_
_entity_poly.entity_id
_entity_poly.type
_entity_poly.pdbx_seq_one_letter_code
_entity_poly.pdbx_strand_id
1 'polypeptide(L)'
;MKIDKEKKKLKKQKEETKIQEIVNCYFYSKGLNLEQIKKDAKKKKIIYSRFTRPAKQLLELAGSVRKAKNAINKVAEWARSRGLDYAIETVFKKWLELDKLKPKEIVKKPYFQGNHMVWSESKKKWYVISPENDWLEFAGKEEEIEWRIVK
;
A
#
# COMPACT_ATOMS: atom_id res chain seq x y z
N MET A 1 7.62 1.69 47.72
CA MET A 1 6.19 1.49 47.35
C MET A 1 5.72 2.23 46.08
N LYS A 2 6.19 3.44 45.74
CA LYS A 2 5.83 4.11 44.47
C LYS A 2 6.52 3.50 43.23
N ILE A 3 7.79 3.08 43.37
CA ILE A 3 8.62 2.51 42.30
C ILE A 3 8.08 1.16 41.79
N ASP A 4 7.53 0.31 42.66
CA ASP A 4 6.92 -0.98 42.26
C ASP A 4 5.59 -0.82 41.52
N LYS A 5 4.82 0.23 41.85
CA LYS A 5 3.58 0.56 41.11
C LYS A 5 3.90 1.09 39.72
N GLU A 6 4.98 1.86 39.54
CA GLU A 6 5.46 2.29 38.21
C GLU A 6 6.03 1.13 37.40
N LYS A 7 6.87 0.27 37.98
CA LYS A 7 7.36 -0.94 37.32
C LYS A 7 6.23 -1.91 36.93
N LYS A 8 5.16 -2.04 37.74
CA LYS A 8 3.94 -2.79 37.37
C LYS A 8 3.10 -2.09 36.29
N LYS A 9 3.09 -0.75 36.23
CA LYS A 9 2.39 0.01 35.17
C LYS A 9 3.11 -0.13 33.82
N LEU A 10 4.45 -0.17 33.82
CA LEU A 10 5.26 -0.44 32.62
C LEU A 10 5.26 -1.92 32.20
N LYS A 11 5.25 -2.88 33.13
CA LYS A 11 5.12 -4.32 32.85
C LYS A 11 3.73 -4.77 32.39
N LYS A 12 2.74 -3.87 32.37
CA LYS A 12 1.42 -4.11 31.78
C LYS A 12 1.39 -3.74 30.29
N GLN A 13 2.53 -3.86 29.61
CA GLN A 13 2.55 -4.14 28.18
C GLN A 13 1.86 -5.49 28.00
N LYS A 14 0.53 -5.46 27.85
CA LYS A 14 -0.24 -6.64 27.49
C LYS A 14 0.43 -7.21 26.25
N GLU A 15 0.99 -8.43 26.36
CA GLU A 15 1.40 -9.18 25.17
C GLU A 15 0.23 -9.12 24.19
N GLU A 16 0.48 -8.55 23.01
CA GLU A 16 -0.54 -8.50 21.99
C GLU A 16 -0.87 -9.94 21.62
N THR A 17 -2.17 -10.27 21.59
CA THR A 17 -2.54 -11.59 21.09
C THR A 17 -2.14 -11.69 19.62
N LYS A 18 -1.84 -12.90 19.15
CA LYS A 18 -1.52 -13.15 17.73
C LYS A 18 -2.54 -12.52 16.77
N ILE A 19 -3.82 -12.50 17.16
CA ILE A 19 -4.91 -11.87 16.40
C ILE A 19 -4.78 -10.34 16.43
N GLN A 20 -4.52 -9.75 17.59
CA GLN A 20 -4.33 -8.31 17.72
C GLN A 20 -3.16 -7.82 16.87
N GLU A 21 -2.05 -8.55 16.85
CA GLU A 21 -0.89 -8.20 16.02
C GLU A 21 -1.24 -8.14 14.52
N ILE A 22 -2.07 -9.07 14.04
CA ILE A 22 -2.50 -9.12 12.63
C ILE A 22 -3.45 -7.96 12.32
N VAL A 23 -4.43 -7.70 13.19
CA VAL A 23 -5.36 -6.58 13.02
C VAL A 23 -4.62 -5.24 13.07
N ASN A 24 -3.67 -5.10 13.99
CA ASN A 24 -2.82 -3.92 14.09
C ASN A 24 -1.97 -3.76 12.82
N CYS A 25 -1.36 -4.84 12.30
CA CYS A 25 -0.63 -4.82 11.02
C CYS A 25 -1.52 -4.33 9.87
N TYR A 26 -2.77 -4.80 9.81
CA TYR A 26 -3.75 -4.33 8.83
C TYR A 26 -3.99 -2.81 8.95
N PHE A 27 -4.27 -2.30 10.15
CA PHE A 27 -4.48 -0.86 10.32
C PHE A 27 -3.21 -0.02 10.08
N TYR A 28 -2.04 -0.53 10.45
CA TYR A 28 -0.76 0.12 10.13
C TYR A 28 -0.55 0.24 8.63
N SER A 29 -0.88 -0.81 7.87
CA SER A 29 -0.80 -0.79 6.40
C SER A 29 -1.79 0.19 5.75
N LYS A 30 -2.82 0.62 6.50
CA LYS A 30 -3.76 1.71 6.16
C LYS A 30 -3.29 3.10 6.62
N GLY A 31 -2.14 3.21 7.26
CA GLY A 31 -1.58 4.47 7.76
C GLY A 31 -2.10 4.91 9.14
N LEU A 32 -2.81 4.04 9.87
CA LEU A 32 -3.28 4.34 11.22
C LEU A 32 -2.26 3.89 12.26
N ASN A 33 -1.93 4.75 13.21
CA ASN A 33 -1.07 4.39 14.34
C ASN A 33 -1.87 3.79 15.52
N LEU A 34 -1.19 3.18 16.49
CA LEU A 34 -1.84 2.50 17.62
C LEU A 34 -2.73 3.44 18.45
N GLU A 35 -2.33 4.70 18.59
CA GLU A 35 -3.06 5.70 19.37
C GLU A 35 -4.36 6.11 18.67
N GLN A 36 -4.30 6.32 17.35
CA GLN A 36 -5.44 6.59 16.49
C GLN A 36 -6.42 5.41 16.51
N ILE A 37 -5.94 4.18 16.35
CA ILE A 37 -6.79 2.97 16.43
C ILE A 37 -7.54 2.94 17.76
N LYS A 38 -6.87 3.19 18.89
CA LYS A 38 -7.50 3.22 20.22
C LYS A 38 -8.51 4.36 20.35
N LYS A 39 -8.18 5.56 19.85
CA LYS A 39 -9.05 6.75 19.90
C LYS A 39 -10.31 6.53 19.05
N ASP A 40 -10.15 5.99 17.86
CA ASP A 40 -11.25 5.73 16.92
C ASP A 40 -12.11 4.55 17.36
N ALA A 41 -11.53 3.52 18.00
CA ALA A 41 -12.28 2.45 18.64
C ALA A 41 -13.13 2.99 19.81
N LYS A 42 -12.58 3.87 20.66
CA LYS A 42 -13.35 4.53 21.74
C LYS A 42 -14.49 5.39 21.19
N LYS A 43 -14.25 6.08 20.06
CA LYS A 43 -15.26 6.88 19.35
C LYS A 43 -16.21 6.04 18.49
N LYS A 44 -16.13 4.70 18.54
CA LYS A 44 -16.92 3.75 17.72
C LYS A 44 -16.77 3.94 16.19
N LYS A 45 -15.75 4.66 15.74
CA LYS A 45 -15.40 4.81 14.32
C LYS A 45 -14.79 3.52 13.75
N ILE A 46 -14.05 2.80 14.59
CA ILE A 46 -13.51 1.48 14.26
C ILE A 46 -14.15 0.45 15.20
N ILE A 47 -14.91 -0.48 14.62
CA ILE A 47 -15.47 -1.61 15.37
C ILE A 47 -14.47 -2.76 15.29
N TYR A 48 -13.53 -2.81 16.24
CA TYR A 48 -12.39 -3.75 16.23
C TYR A 48 -12.82 -5.22 16.11
N SER A 49 -13.95 -5.59 16.71
CA SER A 49 -14.51 -6.95 16.65
C SER A 49 -14.87 -7.41 15.24
N ARG A 50 -15.08 -6.50 14.28
CA ARG A 50 -15.32 -6.88 12.88
C ARG A 50 -14.07 -7.47 12.22
N PHE A 51 -12.89 -7.14 12.72
CA PHE A 51 -11.61 -7.53 12.12
C PHE A 51 -10.99 -8.75 12.81
N THR A 52 -11.47 -9.14 14.00
CA THR A 52 -10.92 -10.27 14.75
C THR A 52 -11.22 -11.62 14.10
N ARG A 53 -12.44 -11.82 13.57
CA ARG A 53 -12.81 -13.06 12.86
C ARG A 53 -12.00 -13.24 11.57
N PRO A 54 -11.91 -12.24 10.67
CA PRO A 54 -11.01 -12.30 9.52
C PRO A 54 -9.55 -12.56 9.92
N ALA A 55 -9.01 -11.82 10.89
CA ALA A 55 -7.63 -12.01 11.33
C ALA A 55 -7.35 -13.42 11.87
N LYS A 56 -8.33 -14.05 12.55
CA LYS A 56 -8.23 -15.44 12.98
C LYS A 56 -8.15 -16.40 11.79
N GLN A 57 -9.02 -16.23 10.80
CA GLN A 57 -9.00 -17.04 9.57
C GLN A 57 -7.68 -16.88 8.80
N LEU A 58 -7.12 -15.66 8.79
CA LEU A 58 -5.81 -15.40 8.19
C LEU A 58 -4.68 -16.10 8.91
N LEU A 59 -4.71 -16.10 10.24
CA LEU A 59 -3.72 -16.82 11.02
C LEU A 59 -3.78 -18.33 10.77
N GLU A 60 -4.99 -18.89 10.68
CA GLU A 60 -5.22 -20.32 10.37
C GLU A 60 -4.69 -20.66 8.97
N LEU A 61 -5.03 -19.86 7.96
CA LEU A 61 -4.59 -20.07 6.57
C LEU A 61 -3.07 -19.88 6.41
N ALA A 62 -2.49 -18.90 7.08
CA ALA A 62 -1.06 -18.59 7.00
C ALA A 62 -0.18 -19.54 7.84
N GLY A 63 -0.75 -20.19 8.85
CA GLY A 63 -0.05 -21.02 9.84
C GLY A 63 0.90 -20.26 10.77
N SER A 64 1.10 -18.95 10.58
CA SER A 64 1.95 -18.12 11.44
C SER A 64 1.61 -16.64 11.32
N VAL A 65 1.87 -15.89 12.41
CA VAL A 65 1.68 -14.43 12.43
C VAL A 65 2.57 -13.74 11.40
N ARG A 66 3.83 -14.18 11.26
CA ARG A 66 4.79 -13.61 10.31
C ARG A 66 4.28 -13.72 8.87
N LYS A 67 3.81 -14.90 8.46
CA LYS A 67 3.24 -15.11 7.11
C LYS A 67 1.98 -14.28 6.88
N ALA A 68 1.10 -14.19 7.88
CA ALA A 68 -0.10 -13.36 7.81
C ALA A 68 0.23 -11.87 7.61
N LYS A 69 1.18 -11.32 8.40
CA LYS A 69 1.65 -9.93 8.26
C LYS A 69 2.27 -9.67 6.87
N ASN A 70 3.09 -10.59 6.38
CA ASN A 70 3.68 -10.48 5.04
C ASN A 70 2.62 -10.49 3.93
N ALA A 71 1.61 -11.34 4.04
CA ALA A 71 0.51 -11.38 3.08
C ALA A 71 -0.28 -10.06 3.07
N ILE A 72 -0.57 -9.49 4.25
CA ILE A 72 -1.19 -8.17 4.38
C ILE A 72 -0.34 -7.10 3.69
N ASN A 73 0.98 -7.08 3.94
CA ASN A 73 1.87 -6.08 3.36
C ASN A 73 1.92 -6.16 1.83
N LYS A 74 2.04 -7.37 1.26
CA LYS A 74 2.00 -7.57 -0.20
C LYS A 74 0.72 -7.04 -0.82
N VAL A 75 -0.43 -7.37 -0.22
CA VAL A 75 -1.73 -6.88 -0.70
C VAL A 75 -1.85 -5.37 -0.52
N ALA A 76 -1.33 -4.82 0.58
CA ALA A 76 -1.34 -3.39 0.85
C ALA A 76 -0.56 -2.60 -0.20
N GLU A 77 0.65 -3.05 -0.55
CA GLU A 77 1.47 -2.43 -1.60
C GLU A 77 0.81 -2.52 -2.97
N TRP A 78 0.29 -3.71 -3.31
CA TRP A 78 -0.46 -3.92 -4.54
C TRP A 78 -1.68 -2.99 -4.65
N ALA A 79 -2.48 -2.89 -3.59
CA ALA A 79 -3.68 -2.05 -3.55
C ALA A 79 -3.30 -0.56 -3.61
N ARG A 80 -2.30 -0.13 -2.84
CA ARG A 80 -1.80 1.25 -2.81
C ARG A 80 -1.31 1.70 -4.18
N SER A 81 -0.56 0.85 -4.89
CA SER A 81 -0.06 1.15 -6.24
C SER A 81 -1.17 1.31 -7.29
N ARG A 82 -2.39 0.85 -6.99
CA ARG A 82 -3.56 0.89 -7.87
C ARG A 82 -4.65 1.84 -7.37
N GLY A 83 -4.41 2.56 -6.26
CA GLY A 83 -5.42 3.43 -5.64
C GLY A 83 -6.65 2.67 -5.12
N LEU A 84 -6.52 1.37 -4.83
CA LEU A 84 -7.63 0.53 -4.37
C LEU A 84 -7.66 0.47 -2.85
N ASP A 85 -8.87 0.42 -2.29
CA ASP A 85 -9.07 -0.01 -0.91
C ASP A 85 -9.06 -1.55 -0.83
N TYR A 86 -8.74 -2.09 0.34
CA TYR A 86 -8.73 -3.55 0.57
C TYR A 86 -9.12 -3.87 2.00
N ALA A 87 -9.81 -4.99 2.20
CA ALA A 87 -10.10 -5.53 3.52
C ALA A 87 -9.14 -6.68 3.85
N ILE A 88 -9.15 -7.17 5.09
CA ILE A 88 -8.42 -8.40 5.45
C ILE A 88 -8.91 -9.56 4.56
N GLU A 89 -10.19 -9.55 4.19
CA GLU A 89 -10.83 -10.50 3.30
C GLU A 89 -10.23 -10.53 1.89
N THR A 90 -9.74 -9.39 1.41
CA THR A 90 -9.05 -9.31 0.12
C THR A 90 -7.77 -10.17 0.13
N VAL A 91 -7.13 -10.31 1.30
CA VAL A 91 -5.95 -11.17 1.46
C VAL A 91 -6.32 -12.65 1.25
N PHE A 92 -7.50 -13.10 1.70
CA PHE A 92 -7.98 -14.46 1.41
C PHE A 92 -8.26 -14.66 -0.07
N LYS A 93 -8.99 -13.73 -0.66
CA LYS A 93 -9.40 -13.81 -2.07
C LYS A 93 -8.19 -13.84 -3.01
N LYS A 94 -7.09 -13.20 -2.61
CA LYS A 94 -5.83 -13.16 -3.36
C LYS A 94 -4.78 -14.15 -2.87
N TRP A 95 -5.12 -15.08 -1.98
CA TRP A 95 -4.14 -15.95 -1.31
C TRP A 95 -3.29 -16.75 -2.30
N LEU A 96 -3.92 -17.42 -3.26
CA LEU A 96 -3.24 -18.21 -4.31
C LEU A 96 -2.47 -17.35 -5.32
N GLU A 97 -2.74 -16.03 -5.34
CA GLU A 97 -2.11 -15.07 -6.26
C GLU A 97 -1.05 -14.20 -5.56
N LEU A 98 -0.79 -14.40 -4.26
CA LEU A 98 0.08 -13.51 -3.47
C LEU A 98 1.47 -13.32 -4.07
N ASP A 99 2.04 -14.34 -4.71
CA ASP A 99 3.36 -14.26 -5.34
C ASP A 99 3.34 -13.56 -6.71
N LYS A 100 2.16 -13.46 -7.33
CA LYS A 100 1.94 -12.72 -8.58
C LYS A 100 1.57 -11.26 -8.33
N LEU A 101 1.17 -10.90 -7.11
CA LEU A 101 0.86 -9.52 -6.75
C LEU A 101 2.14 -8.68 -6.80
N LYS A 102 2.30 -7.92 -7.87
CA LYS A 102 3.32 -6.88 -7.98
C LYS A 102 2.68 -5.50 -7.90
N PRO A 103 3.32 -4.54 -7.20
CA PRO A 103 2.97 -3.13 -7.32
C PRO A 103 2.89 -2.74 -8.80
N LYS A 104 1.92 -1.89 -9.16
CA LYS A 104 1.85 -1.32 -10.50
C LYS A 104 3.16 -0.59 -10.76
N GLU A 105 3.84 -0.94 -11.84
CA GLU A 105 5.08 -0.27 -12.22
C GLU A 105 4.78 1.22 -12.46
N ILE A 106 5.60 2.08 -11.86
CA ILE A 106 5.49 3.53 -12.02
C ILE A 106 6.07 3.85 -13.40
N VAL A 107 5.21 3.78 -14.42
CA VAL A 107 5.59 4.18 -15.78
C VAL A 107 5.63 5.71 -15.81
N LYS A 108 6.85 6.25 -15.82
CA LYS A 108 7.03 7.67 -16.12
C LYS A 108 6.73 7.88 -17.60
N LYS A 109 5.82 8.80 -17.90
CA LYS A 109 5.54 9.19 -19.27
C LYS A 109 6.36 10.45 -19.60
N PRO A 110 7.03 10.49 -20.75
CA PRO A 110 7.80 11.65 -21.17
C PRO A 110 6.86 12.75 -21.69
N TYR A 111 7.15 13.99 -21.31
CA TYR A 111 6.46 15.19 -21.75
C TYR A 111 7.47 16.24 -22.19
N PHE A 112 7.08 17.11 -23.11
CA PHE A 112 7.84 18.31 -23.47
C PHE A 112 6.89 19.49 -23.54
N GLN A 113 7.18 20.56 -22.80
CA GLN A 113 6.33 21.76 -22.72
C GLN A 113 4.85 21.44 -22.39
N GLY A 114 4.61 20.43 -21.56
CA GLY A 114 3.26 19.98 -21.20
C GLY A 114 2.58 19.02 -22.20
N ASN A 115 3.17 18.76 -23.35
CA ASN A 115 2.67 17.85 -24.38
C ASN A 115 3.28 16.44 -24.25
N HIS A 116 2.48 15.40 -24.53
CA HIS A 116 2.91 14.01 -24.37
C HIS A 116 3.91 13.61 -25.47
N MET A 117 4.96 12.88 -25.10
CA MET A 117 5.97 12.40 -26.04
C MET A 117 5.86 10.89 -26.26
N VAL A 118 6.21 10.44 -27.46
CA VAL A 118 6.24 9.03 -27.87
C VAL A 118 7.57 8.72 -28.53
N TRP A 119 8.22 7.64 -28.09
CA TRP A 119 9.40 7.11 -28.75
C TRP A 119 8.97 6.22 -29.91
N SER A 120 9.50 6.48 -31.11
CA SER A 120 9.35 5.61 -32.27
C SER A 120 10.54 4.69 -32.37
N GLU A 121 10.35 3.39 -32.13
CA GLU A 121 11.42 2.40 -32.28
C GLU A 121 11.90 2.26 -33.73
N SER A 122 10.98 2.36 -34.70
CA SER A 122 11.29 2.24 -36.12
C SER A 122 12.16 3.40 -36.64
N LYS A 123 11.91 4.61 -36.14
CA LYS A 123 12.66 5.81 -36.54
C LYS A 123 13.78 6.17 -35.56
N LYS A 124 13.84 5.52 -34.40
CA LYS A 124 14.75 5.83 -33.26
C LYS A 124 14.72 7.30 -32.87
N LYS A 125 13.52 7.89 -32.80
CA LYS A 125 13.31 9.32 -32.50
C LYS A 125 12.12 9.55 -31.59
N TRP A 126 12.15 10.67 -30.87
CA TRP A 126 11.06 11.17 -30.06
C TRP A 126 10.09 12.02 -30.91
N TYR A 127 8.80 11.87 -30.66
CA TYR A 127 7.74 12.68 -31.24
C TYR A 127 6.91 13.31 -30.13
N VAL A 128 6.59 14.59 -30.25
CA VAL A 128 5.69 15.34 -29.38
C VAL A 128 4.31 15.35 -30.04
N ILE A 129 3.28 14.94 -29.31
CA ILE A 129 1.89 15.01 -29.78
C ILE A 129 1.34 16.39 -29.39
N SER A 130 1.02 17.22 -30.38
CA SER A 130 0.41 18.53 -30.14
C SER A 130 -1.03 18.39 -29.63
N PRO A 131 -1.62 19.45 -29.02
CA PRO A 131 -3.04 19.47 -28.70
C PRO A 131 -3.97 19.26 -29.91
N GLU A 132 -3.49 19.59 -31.11
CA GLU A 132 -4.16 19.39 -32.39
C GLU A 132 -3.96 17.98 -32.96
N ASN A 133 -3.30 17.10 -32.20
CA ASN A 133 -3.03 15.69 -32.51
C ASN A 133 -1.99 15.48 -33.63
N ASP A 134 -1.18 16.49 -33.91
CA ASP A 134 -0.04 16.39 -34.83
C ASP A 134 1.17 15.77 -34.16
N TRP A 135 1.97 15.05 -34.97
CA TRP A 135 3.19 14.39 -34.52
C TRP A 135 4.41 15.22 -34.95
N LEU A 136 4.96 15.98 -34.01
CA LEU A 136 6.13 16.83 -34.26
C LEU A 136 7.39 16.10 -33.81
N GLU A 137 8.40 16.02 -34.67
CA GLU A 137 9.68 15.42 -34.31
C GLU A 137 10.38 16.28 -33.23
N PHE A 138 10.81 15.65 -32.15
CA PHE A 138 11.52 16.32 -31.08
C PHE A 138 12.99 16.54 -31.47
N ALA A 139 13.42 17.81 -31.54
CA ALA A 139 14.78 18.21 -31.89
C ALA A 139 15.56 18.83 -30.70
N GLY A 140 15.03 18.72 -29.48
CA GLY A 140 15.64 19.25 -28.27
C GLY A 140 16.64 18.30 -27.60
N LYS A 141 17.14 18.70 -26.43
CA LYS A 141 18.01 17.88 -25.57
C LYS A 141 17.17 16.97 -24.67
N GLU A 142 17.74 15.83 -24.29
CA GLU A 142 17.08 14.87 -23.39
C GLU A 142 16.76 15.47 -22.01
N GLU A 143 17.55 16.44 -21.56
CA GLU A 143 17.34 17.21 -20.31
C GLU A 143 16.03 18.02 -20.31
N GLU A 144 15.50 18.35 -21.49
CA GLU A 144 14.24 19.09 -21.64
C GLU A 144 13.01 18.17 -21.55
N ILE A 145 13.20 16.85 -21.49
CA ILE A 145 12.12 15.88 -21.36
C ILE A 145 11.69 15.80 -19.89
N GLU A 146 10.45 16.20 -19.65
CA GLU A 146 9.80 16.11 -18.36
C GLU A 146 9.19 14.71 -18.16
N TRP A 147 9.81 13.92 -17.28
CA TRP A 147 9.30 12.60 -16.93
C TRP A 147 8.23 12.71 -15.84
N ARG A 148 6.96 12.68 -16.22
CA ARG A 148 5.83 12.81 -15.28
C ARG A 148 5.29 11.45 -14.88
N ILE A 149 4.96 11.29 -13.60
CA ILE A 149 4.26 10.10 -13.09
C ILE A 149 2.76 10.32 -13.28
N VAL A 150 2.15 9.58 -14.20
CA VAL A 150 0.69 9.57 -14.35
C VAL A 150 0.12 8.62 -13.30
N LYS A 151 -0.55 9.16 -12.29
CA LYS A 151 -1.23 8.38 -11.24
C LYS A 151 -2.49 7.71 -11.79
#